data_AF-A0A523EKD9-F1
#
_entry.id   AF-A0A523EKD9-F1
#
_cell.length_a   1.000
_cell.length_b   1.000
_cell.length_c   1.000
_cell.angle_alpha   90.00
_cell.angle_beta   90.00
_cell.angle_gamma   90.00
#
_symmetry.space_group_name_H-M   'P 1'
#
loop_
_entity.id
_entity.type
_entity.pdbx_description
1 polymer ?
#
loop_
_entity_poly.entity_id
_entity_poly.type
_entity_poly.pdbx_seq_one_letter_code
_entity_poly.pdbx_strand_id
1 'polypeptide(L)'
;MIERAPWRIIEKYANQGSGSYHFETAGPAPSGKKNTPGAVKKRMAVPPHEGQYVATRWRRRRAVLVGAVTVVVLLVVLLACLGASPPYGPLHRLVALSGMLGKPVSPLVPAAPVQPIKNEPPQTSGSPEDLFMLPQALQQYRSPEISDPRVPREFYFSRAAYTGRSRFRNYRTWSVDFPKADRQFLIGLRRLTNLDAFEAENPLRLTDPNLGRFPFLYTVEVGYMALTQPEVEGLRRYLLAGGFLVVDDFWGTYEFENFQDQFQRILPGYPIVDIPLDHPIFSCFYHVEEIIQVPNVGQGMQGGPTWESDGYYPALKGVYDEHGRLMVVINWNTDLGDAWEWAENPYYPLKFSTYAYQMGVNFIIYAMSH
;
A
#
# COMPACT_ATOMS: atom_id res chain seq x y z
N MET A 1 -1.56 -30.98 6.01
CA MET A 1 -2.83 -30.54 5.40
C MET A 1 -3.37 -29.42 6.27
N ILE A 2 -3.09 -28.17 5.91
CA ILE A 2 -3.55 -26.99 6.63
C ILE A 2 -4.92 -26.63 6.04
N GLU A 3 -5.95 -26.61 6.89
CA GLU A 3 -7.30 -26.21 6.51
C GLU A 3 -7.28 -24.77 6.00
N ARG A 4 -7.86 -24.59 4.80
CA ARG A 4 -7.97 -23.28 4.13
C ARG A 4 -8.81 -22.34 5.00
N ALA A 5 -8.35 -21.10 5.16
CA ALA A 5 -9.11 -20.04 5.82
C ALA A 5 -10.49 -19.86 5.15
N PRO A 6 -11.56 -19.56 5.92
CA PRO A 6 -12.96 -19.70 5.48
C PRO A 6 -13.48 -18.57 4.56
N TRP A 7 -12.62 -17.72 4.00
CA TRP A 7 -13.03 -16.53 3.26
C TRP A 7 -13.41 -16.86 1.81
N ARG A 8 -14.54 -17.55 1.61
CA ARG A 8 -15.27 -17.53 0.35
C ARG A 8 -16.37 -16.48 0.43
N ILE A 9 -15.98 -15.24 0.21
CA ILE A 9 -16.88 -14.11 -0.03
C ILE A 9 -16.27 -13.43 -1.26
N ILE A 10 -16.74 -13.50 -2.51
CA ILE A 10 -18.09 -13.60 -3.04
C ILE A 10 -17.95 -13.66 -4.60
N GLU A 11 -18.68 -14.52 -5.31
CA GLU A 11 -18.86 -14.45 -6.79
C GLU A 11 -19.90 -13.38 -7.22
N LYS A 12 -20.62 -12.78 -6.27
CA LYS A 12 -21.70 -11.79 -6.43
C LYS A 12 -21.24 -10.40 -6.89
N TYR A 13 -19.96 -10.02 -6.74
CA TYR A 13 -19.51 -8.63 -6.97
C TYR A 13 -18.56 -8.44 -8.17
N ALA A 14 -18.06 -9.53 -8.78
CA ALA A 14 -17.05 -9.45 -9.84
C ALA A 14 -17.59 -9.07 -11.24
N ASN A 15 -18.91 -8.86 -11.41
CA ASN A 15 -19.53 -8.81 -12.75
C ASN A 15 -20.43 -7.59 -13.05
N GLN A 16 -20.32 -6.47 -12.31
CA GLN A 16 -21.27 -5.34 -12.48
C GLN A 16 -20.66 -3.99 -12.86
N GLY A 17 -19.38 -3.92 -13.21
CA GLY A 17 -18.72 -2.70 -13.69
C GLY A 17 -18.76 -2.51 -15.21
N SER A 18 -19.92 -2.44 -15.85
CA SER A 18 -20.04 -1.98 -17.25
C SER A 18 -21.23 -1.05 -17.48
N GLY A 19 -21.39 -0.06 -16.60
CA GLY A 19 -22.28 1.07 -16.83
C GLY A 19 -21.50 2.25 -17.41
N SER A 20 -21.65 2.52 -18.71
CA SER A 20 -21.17 3.77 -19.32
C SER A 20 -21.96 4.95 -18.74
N TYR A 21 -21.35 5.76 -17.89
CA TYR A 21 -21.95 7.02 -17.45
C TYR A 21 -21.80 8.07 -18.56
N HIS A 22 -22.88 8.33 -19.29
CA HIS A 22 -22.99 9.49 -20.16
C HIS A 22 -23.26 10.73 -19.31
N PHE A 23 -22.30 11.66 -19.24
CA PHE A 23 -22.56 13.02 -18.77
C PHE A 23 -23.30 13.78 -19.88
N GLU A 24 -24.61 13.99 -19.71
CA GLU A 24 -25.34 15.01 -20.46
C GLU A 24 -24.88 16.39 -19.98
N THR A 25 -24.19 17.12 -20.86
CA THR A 25 -23.83 18.51 -20.61
C THR A 25 -25.08 19.38 -20.68
N ALA A 26 -25.34 20.14 -19.61
CA ALA A 26 -26.41 21.12 -19.54
C ALA A 26 -26.26 22.15 -20.69
N GLY A 27 -27.31 22.28 -21.50
CA GLY A 27 -27.37 23.21 -22.62
C GLY A 27 -27.36 24.68 -22.17
N PRO A 28 -26.86 25.61 -23.01
CA PRO A 28 -26.86 27.03 -22.69
C PRO A 28 -28.22 27.70 -23.00
N ALA A 29 -28.64 28.59 -22.10
CA ALA A 29 -29.77 29.51 -22.27
C ALA A 29 -29.37 30.73 -23.16
N PRO A 30 -30.32 31.54 -23.67
CA PRO A 30 -30.30 32.00 -25.06
C PRO A 30 -29.55 33.32 -25.34
N SER A 31 -29.18 33.43 -26.62
CA SER A 31 -28.41 34.48 -27.29
C SER A 31 -29.10 35.84 -27.44
N GLY A 32 -28.34 36.92 -27.19
CA GLY A 32 -28.58 38.26 -27.72
C GLY A 32 -27.68 38.55 -28.94
N LYS A 33 -28.32 39.01 -30.03
CA LYS A 33 -27.80 39.61 -31.28
C LYS A 33 -26.57 40.53 -31.07
N LYS A 34 -25.60 40.76 -31.96
CA LYS A 34 -25.54 40.80 -33.44
C LYS A 34 -24.08 41.09 -33.89
N ASN A 35 -23.79 40.79 -35.16
CA ASN A 35 -22.74 41.36 -36.06
C ASN A 35 -21.37 40.65 -36.18
N THR A 36 -21.22 39.94 -37.31
CA THR A 36 -19.97 39.71 -38.06
C THR A 36 -20.05 40.54 -39.36
N PRO A 37 -18.94 40.97 -40.00
CA PRO A 37 -18.14 40.03 -40.81
C PRO A 37 -16.63 40.32 -40.87
N GLY A 38 -15.84 39.28 -41.13
CA GLY A 38 -14.41 39.41 -41.41
C GLY A 38 -13.71 38.06 -41.54
N ALA A 39 -13.81 37.43 -42.71
CA ALA A 39 -13.12 36.20 -43.04
C ALA A 39 -11.63 36.45 -43.30
N VAL A 40 -10.76 35.74 -42.56
CA VAL A 40 -9.36 35.49 -42.96
C VAL A 40 -9.07 34.00 -42.74
N LYS A 41 -8.98 33.26 -43.85
CA LYS A 41 -8.51 31.87 -43.87
C LYS A 41 -7.01 31.85 -43.55
N LYS A 42 -6.62 31.34 -42.37
CA LYS A 42 -5.28 30.78 -42.15
C LYS A 42 -5.40 29.27 -42.09
N ARG A 43 -4.81 28.60 -43.09
CA ARG A 43 -4.49 27.17 -43.03
C ARG A 43 -3.41 27.00 -41.96
N MET A 44 -3.70 26.26 -40.89
CA MET A 44 -2.68 25.68 -40.03
C MET A 44 -2.49 24.23 -40.45
N ALA A 45 -1.25 23.93 -40.84
CA ALA A 45 -0.79 22.60 -41.20
C ALA A 45 -0.75 21.72 -39.93
N VAL A 46 -1.21 20.49 -40.09
CA VAL A 46 -1.05 19.39 -39.12
C VAL A 46 0.42 18.94 -39.17
N PRO A 47 1.18 18.98 -38.07
CA PRO A 47 2.52 18.39 -38.06
C PRO A 47 2.43 16.86 -37.89
N PRO A 48 3.35 16.08 -38.50
CA PRO A 48 3.30 14.63 -38.44
C PRO A 48 3.84 14.09 -37.11
N HIS A 49 3.17 13.05 -36.61
CA HIS A 49 3.62 12.02 -35.65
C HIS A 49 5.02 12.20 -35.00
N GLU A 50 5.05 12.70 -33.76
CA GLU A 50 6.19 12.54 -32.85
C GLU A 50 6.24 11.11 -32.29
N GLY A 51 6.70 10.16 -33.11
CA GLY A 51 6.87 8.76 -32.72
C GLY A 51 8.27 8.19 -32.95
N GLN A 52 9.22 8.96 -33.50
CA GLN A 52 10.49 8.39 -34.01
C GLN A 52 11.78 9.06 -33.51
N TYR A 53 11.72 10.14 -32.72
CA TYR A 53 12.93 10.84 -32.25
C TYR A 53 13.41 10.48 -30.83
N VAL A 54 12.65 9.72 -30.04
CA VAL A 54 13.05 9.33 -28.67
C VAL A 54 13.84 8.01 -28.64
N ALA A 55 13.63 7.10 -29.60
CA ALA A 55 14.23 5.77 -29.60
C ALA A 55 15.74 5.75 -29.94
N THR A 56 16.25 6.74 -30.67
CA THR A 56 17.66 6.78 -31.12
C THR A 56 18.61 7.38 -30.09
N ARG A 57 18.13 8.23 -29.16
CA ARG A 57 18.96 8.82 -28.09
C ARG A 57 19.21 7.86 -26.93
N TRP A 58 18.26 6.95 -26.66
CA TRP A 58 18.37 5.93 -25.61
C TRP A 58 19.34 4.78 -25.97
N ARG A 59 19.42 4.37 -27.24
CA ARG A 59 20.37 3.32 -27.67
C ARG A 59 21.84 3.75 -27.58
N ARG A 60 22.17 5.03 -27.82
CA ARG A 60 23.57 5.52 -27.72
C ARG A 60 24.06 5.66 -26.26
N ARG A 61 23.17 5.98 -25.31
CA ARG A 61 23.56 6.10 -23.89
C ARG A 61 23.78 4.74 -23.20
N ARG A 62 23.00 3.70 -23.57
CA ARG A 62 23.24 2.32 -23.10
C ARG A 62 24.58 1.75 -23.60
N ALA A 63 24.95 2.02 -24.85
CA ALA A 63 26.23 1.54 -25.41
C ALA A 63 27.46 2.17 -24.72
N VAL A 64 27.40 3.47 -24.38
CA VAL A 64 28.50 4.16 -23.68
C VAL A 64 28.62 3.69 -22.23
N LEU A 65 27.50 3.44 -21.53
CA LEU A 65 27.51 2.98 -20.14
C LEU A 65 27.97 1.51 -20.02
N VAL A 66 27.52 0.64 -20.92
CA VAL A 66 27.97 -0.77 -20.97
C VAL A 66 29.44 -0.85 -21.39
N GLY A 67 29.89 0.00 -22.32
CA GLY A 67 31.30 0.10 -22.70
C GLY A 67 32.20 0.53 -21.53
N ALA A 68 31.80 1.53 -20.75
CA ALA A 68 32.58 2.02 -19.61
C ALA A 68 32.70 0.98 -18.48
N VAL A 69 31.61 0.26 -18.16
CA VAL A 69 31.64 -0.80 -17.14
C VAL A 69 32.51 -1.98 -17.57
N THR A 70 32.49 -2.34 -18.86
CA THR A 70 33.31 -3.44 -19.38
C THR A 70 34.81 -3.12 -19.34
N VAL A 71 35.19 -1.86 -19.60
CA VAL A 71 36.59 -1.41 -19.53
C VAL A 71 37.11 -1.42 -18.08
N VAL A 72 36.30 -1.01 -17.11
CA VAL A 72 36.70 -1.01 -15.68
C VAL A 72 36.88 -2.44 -15.15
N VAL A 73 35.98 -3.37 -15.50
CA VAL A 73 36.10 -4.77 -15.10
C VAL A 73 37.33 -5.43 -15.74
N LEU A 74 37.60 -5.16 -17.02
CA LEU A 74 38.81 -5.64 -17.69
C LEU A 74 40.08 -5.07 -17.07
N LEU A 75 40.09 -3.81 -16.63
CA LEU A 75 41.26 -3.19 -15.99
C LEU A 75 41.54 -3.78 -14.59
N VAL A 76 40.49 -4.06 -13.82
CA VAL A 76 40.60 -4.71 -12.50
C VAL A 76 41.10 -6.15 -12.65
N VAL A 77 40.63 -6.88 -13.66
CA VAL A 77 41.10 -8.24 -13.96
C VAL A 77 42.55 -8.21 -14.48
N LEU A 78 42.93 -7.24 -15.32
CA LEU A 78 44.31 -7.10 -15.79
C LEU A 78 45.28 -6.76 -14.66
N LEU A 79 44.87 -5.89 -13.73
CA LEU A 79 45.66 -5.53 -12.54
C LEU A 79 45.83 -6.73 -11.59
N ALA A 80 44.80 -7.57 -11.46
CA ALA A 80 44.87 -8.82 -10.70
C ALA A 80 45.78 -9.87 -11.38
N CYS A 81 45.78 -9.94 -12.72
CA CYS A 81 46.65 -10.85 -13.48
C CYS A 81 48.11 -10.40 -13.55
N LEU A 82 48.40 -9.10 -13.37
CA LEU A 82 49.76 -8.54 -13.39
C LEU A 82 50.44 -8.51 -12.01
N GLY A 83 49.79 -9.04 -10.95
CA GLY A 83 50.43 -9.26 -9.65
C GLY A 83 50.79 -7.98 -8.87
N ALA A 84 50.15 -6.85 -9.16
CA ALA A 84 50.36 -5.61 -8.42
C ALA A 84 49.37 -5.52 -7.24
N SER A 85 49.79 -5.90 -6.05
CA SER A 85 49.06 -5.61 -4.79
C SER A 85 49.21 -4.13 -4.41
N PRO A 86 48.17 -3.43 -3.94
CA PRO A 86 48.33 -2.14 -3.29
C PRO A 86 49.02 -2.31 -1.92
N PRO A 87 49.80 -1.32 -1.44
CA PRO A 87 50.72 -1.52 -0.33
C PRO A 87 50.02 -1.25 1.01
N TYR A 88 49.65 -2.27 1.79
CA TYR A 88 49.67 -2.21 3.26
C TYR A 88 49.73 -3.65 3.82
N GLY A 89 50.77 -3.95 4.61
CA GLY A 89 50.89 -5.13 5.47
C GLY A 89 51.11 -4.70 6.94
N PRO A 90 51.33 -5.62 7.91
CA PRO A 90 51.72 -7.02 7.74
C PRO A 90 50.83 -8.08 8.44
N LEU A 91 51.07 -9.32 7.98
CA LEU A 91 50.55 -10.63 8.36
C LEU A 91 50.80 -11.06 9.82
N HIS A 92 49.94 -11.95 10.36
CA HIS A 92 50.38 -13.20 10.99
C HIS A 92 49.28 -14.30 11.01
N ARG A 93 49.61 -15.42 10.33
CA ARG A 93 49.32 -16.86 10.59
C ARG A 93 47.90 -17.48 10.49
N LEU A 94 47.67 -18.00 9.28
CA LEU A 94 47.25 -19.36 8.84
C LEU A 94 47.10 -20.54 9.85
N VAL A 95 46.12 -21.40 9.49
CA VAL A 95 45.89 -22.85 9.74
C VAL A 95 45.02 -23.29 10.94
N ALA A 96 43.78 -23.71 10.65
CA ALA A 96 43.25 -25.04 11.03
C ALA A 96 41.92 -25.33 10.30
N LEU A 97 41.99 -26.16 9.26
CA LEU A 97 40.83 -26.88 8.72
C LEU A 97 40.66 -28.17 9.54
N SER A 98 39.47 -28.39 10.11
CA SER A 98 38.84 -29.68 10.45
C SER A 98 38.13 -29.61 11.79
N GLY A 99 36.79 -29.64 11.77
CA GLY A 99 36.01 -29.92 12.98
C GLY A 99 34.68 -29.18 13.09
N MET A 100 33.78 -29.30 12.11
CA MET A 100 32.34 -29.09 12.35
C MET A 100 31.50 -30.03 11.46
N LEU A 101 31.74 -31.33 11.63
CA LEU A 101 30.73 -32.36 11.39
C LEU A 101 30.12 -32.70 12.76
N GLY A 102 28.80 -32.51 12.90
CA GLY A 102 28.02 -33.07 14.00
C GLY A 102 27.65 -32.09 15.12
N LYS A 103 26.50 -31.43 15.00
CA LYS A 103 25.63 -31.19 16.16
C LYS A 103 24.28 -31.85 15.88
N PRO A 104 23.75 -32.69 16.79
CA PRO A 104 22.45 -33.34 16.58
C PRO A 104 21.33 -32.29 16.65
N VAL A 105 20.44 -32.37 15.66
CA VAL A 105 19.18 -31.65 15.61
C VAL A 105 18.27 -32.21 16.71
N SER A 106 17.78 -31.35 17.61
CA SER A 106 16.76 -31.73 18.60
C SER A 106 15.49 -32.22 17.89
N PRO A 107 14.85 -33.31 18.33
CA PRO A 107 13.64 -33.80 17.70
C PRO A 107 12.49 -32.79 17.86
N LEU A 108 11.75 -32.58 16.77
CA LEU A 108 10.51 -31.81 16.71
C LEU A 108 9.49 -32.42 17.68
N VAL A 109 9.05 -31.64 18.66
CA VAL A 109 7.91 -31.98 19.51
C VAL A 109 6.64 -31.83 18.65
N PRO A 110 5.79 -32.87 18.53
CA PRO A 110 4.54 -32.75 17.80
C PRO A 110 3.62 -31.73 18.50
N ALA A 111 3.07 -30.80 17.72
CA ALA A 111 2.07 -29.86 18.20
C ALA A 111 0.85 -30.60 18.75
N ALA A 112 0.36 -30.17 19.91
CA ALA A 112 -0.87 -30.70 20.49
C ALA A 112 -2.05 -30.53 19.52
N PRO A 113 -3.01 -31.48 19.50
CA PRO A 113 -4.16 -31.39 18.61
C PRO A 113 -4.99 -30.14 18.92
N VAL A 114 -5.21 -29.32 17.90
CA VAL A 114 -6.09 -28.15 17.97
C VAL A 114 -7.52 -28.65 18.16
N GLN A 115 -8.14 -28.27 19.28
CA GLN A 115 -9.54 -28.57 19.54
C GLN A 115 -10.42 -27.76 18.56
N PRO A 116 -11.51 -28.34 18.03
CA PRO A 116 -12.40 -27.63 17.12
C PRO A 116 -13.02 -26.43 17.84
N ILE A 117 -12.85 -25.25 17.23
CA ILE A 117 -13.46 -24.01 17.70
C ILE A 117 -14.98 -24.15 17.48
N LYS A 118 -15.75 -24.16 18.56
CA LYS A 118 -17.21 -24.13 18.49
C LYS A 118 -17.66 -22.78 17.93
N ASN A 119 -18.57 -22.80 16.95
CA ASN A 119 -19.26 -21.62 16.42
C ASN A 119 -20.28 -21.08 17.43
N GLU A 120 -19.82 -20.68 18.63
CA GLU A 120 -20.62 -19.96 19.61
C GLU A 120 -20.27 -18.47 19.55
N PRO A 121 -21.26 -17.56 19.56
CA PRO A 121 -20.99 -16.13 19.69
C PRO A 121 -20.20 -15.88 20.98
N PRO A 122 -19.11 -15.10 20.94
CA PRO A 122 -18.21 -14.96 22.07
C PRO A 122 -18.94 -14.31 23.25
N GLN A 123 -18.85 -14.92 24.43
CA GLN A 123 -19.13 -14.22 25.68
C GLN A 123 -17.95 -13.28 25.95
N THR A 124 -18.15 -12.00 25.67
CA THR A 124 -17.16 -10.96 25.96
C THR A 124 -17.15 -10.69 27.46
N SER A 125 -16.00 -10.85 28.11
CA SER A 125 -15.79 -10.46 29.52
C SER A 125 -15.62 -8.93 29.70
N GLY A 126 -16.17 -8.16 28.78
CA GLY A 126 -16.25 -6.70 28.79
C GLY A 126 -17.56 -6.32 28.13
N SER A 127 -18.22 -5.28 28.65
CA SER A 127 -19.45 -4.82 28.03
C SER A 127 -19.12 -4.35 26.60
N PRO A 128 -20.02 -4.52 25.62
CA PRO A 128 -19.88 -3.90 24.30
C PRO A 128 -19.82 -2.36 24.34
N GLU A 129 -19.84 -1.73 25.52
CA GLU A 129 -19.69 -0.29 25.68
C GLU A 129 -18.22 0.09 25.88
N ASP A 130 -17.41 -0.80 26.47
CA ASP A 130 -16.01 -0.53 26.82
C ASP A 130 -15.07 -0.54 25.60
N LEU A 131 -15.44 -1.27 24.53
CA LEU A 131 -14.75 -1.24 23.24
C LEU A 131 -15.07 0.02 22.41
N PHE A 132 -16.09 0.80 22.79
CA PHE A 132 -16.75 1.78 21.92
C PHE A 132 -16.71 3.23 22.43
N MET A 133 -15.98 3.52 23.51
CA MET A 133 -15.83 4.89 24.00
C MET A 133 -14.75 5.65 23.22
N LEU A 134 -15.17 6.35 22.17
CA LEU A 134 -14.40 7.47 21.61
C LEU A 134 -14.26 8.58 22.68
N PRO A 135 -13.10 9.25 22.80
CA PRO A 135 -12.98 10.47 23.60
C PRO A 135 -14.09 11.47 23.23
N GLN A 136 -14.67 12.17 24.21
CA GLN A 136 -15.82 13.10 24.01
C GLN A 136 -15.63 14.06 22.81
N ALA A 137 -14.40 14.47 22.53
CA ALA A 137 -14.07 15.35 21.40
C ALA A 137 -14.41 14.78 20.01
N LEU A 138 -14.53 13.45 19.89
CA LEU A 138 -14.82 12.75 18.63
C LEU A 138 -16.30 12.37 18.47
N GLN A 139 -17.12 12.51 19.53
CA GLN A 139 -18.56 12.19 19.49
C GLN A 139 -19.37 13.14 18.58
N GLN A 140 -18.90 14.37 18.38
CA GLN A 140 -19.56 15.37 17.51
C GLN A 140 -19.54 15.01 16.02
N TYR A 141 -18.73 14.04 15.62
CA TYR A 141 -18.60 13.59 14.23
C TYR A 141 -19.31 12.26 13.94
N ARG A 142 -20.20 11.83 14.84
CA ARG A 142 -21.01 10.62 14.64
C ARG A 142 -21.97 10.86 13.47
N SER A 143 -21.74 10.17 12.34
CA SER A 143 -22.76 10.10 11.29
C SER A 143 -24.08 9.61 11.91
N PRO A 144 -25.22 10.24 11.62
CA PRO A 144 -26.51 9.84 12.18
C PRO A 144 -26.95 8.43 11.75
N GLU A 145 -26.26 7.82 10.79
CA GLU A 145 -26.53 6.50 10.22
C GLU A 145 -25.51 5.45 10.66
N ILE A 146 -25.06 5.46 11.92
CA ILE A 146 -24.40 4.26 12.47
C ILE A 146 -25.50 3.28 12.85
N SER A 147 -25.71 2.29 11.98
CA SER A 147 -26.46 1.08 12.28
C SER A 147 -25.97 0.43 13.58
N ASP A 148 -26.85 -0.32 14.24
CA ASP A 148 -26.56 -0.93 15.54
C ASP A 148 -25.18 -1.65 15.52
N PRO A 149 -24.19 -1.18 16.31
CA PRO A 149 -22.83 -1.72 16.28
C PRO A 149 -22.75 -3.18 16.75
N ARG A 150 -23.84 -3.71 17.32
CA ARG A 150 -23.99 -5.12 17.70
C ARG A 150 -24.29 -6.03 16.52
N VAL A 151 -24.69 -5.48 15.37
CA VAL A 151 -24.95 -6.25 14.13
C VAL A 151 -23.62 -6.44 13.39
N PRO A 152 -23.13 -7.69 13.26
CA PRO A 152 -21.91 -7.96 12.51
C PRO A 152 -22.06 -7.59 11.04
N ARG A 153 -20.96 -7.14 10.43
CA ARG A 153 -20.87 -6.81 9.00
C ARG A 153 -19.94 -7.76 8.26
N GLU A 154 -20.09 -7.86 6.95
CA GLU A 154 -19.23 -8.73 6.11
C GLU A 154 -17.77 -8.21 6.07
N PHE A 155 -17.58 -6.89 6.14
CA PHE A 155 -16.26 -6.27 6.05
C PHE A 155 -16.05 -5.17 7.08
N TYR A 156 -14.82 -5.04 7.57
CA TYR A 156 -14.39 -3.96 8.45
C TYR A 156 -13.10 -3.36 7.90
N PHE A 157 -13.13 -2.07 7.54
CA PHE A 157 -11.90 -1.35 7.23
C PHE A 157 -11.10 -1.14 8.51
N SER A 158 -10.05 -1.94 8.68
CA SER A 158 -9.37 -2.06 9.96
C SER A 158 -8.00 -1.39 9.91
N ARG A 159 -7.80 -0.37 10.75
CA ARG A 159 -6.55 0.38 10.80
C ARG A 159 -5.58 -0.27 11.79
N ALA A 160 -4.42 -0.70 11.33
CA ALA A 160 -3.40 -1.31 12.17
C ALA A 160 -2.62 -0.25 12.96
N ALA A 161 -2.87 -0.22 14.27
CA ALA A 161 -2.16 0.59 15.24
C ALA A 161 -0.88 -0.11 15.70
N TYR A 162 0.26 0.56 15.50
CA TYR A 162 1.58 0.07 15.86
C TYR A 162 2.33 1.04 16.79
N THR A 163 3.36 0.52 17.46
CA THR A 163 4.32 1.35 18.21
C THR A 163 5.30 2.03 17.24
N GLY A 164 5.33 3.36 17.27
CA GLY A 164 6.19 4.17 16.39
C GLY A 164 7.23 4.99 17.16
N ARG A 165 8.22 5.50 16.44
CA ARG A 165 9.18 6.49 16.94
C ARG A 165 8.57 7.88 16.80
N SER A 166 8.04 8.44 17.88
CA SER A 166 7.52 9.80 17.79
C SER A 166 8.63 10.85 17.94
N ARG A 167 8.74 11.76 16.97
CA ARG A 167 9.53 13.02 17.09
C ARG A 167 8.86 14.04 18.02
N PHE A 168 7.56 13.91 18.27
CA PHE A 168 6.76 14.85 19.07
C PHE A 168 5.93 14.12 20.13
N ARG A 169 6.05 14.51 21.40
CA ARG A 169 5.41 13.80 22.53
C ARG A 169 3.90 13.65 22.28
N ASN A 170 3.42 12.40 22.20
CA ASN A 170 2.03 11.97 21.92
C ASN A 170 1.57 11.87 20.44
N TYR A 171 2.42 12.13 19.45
CA TYR A 171 2.08 11.87 18.04
C TYR A 171 2.15 10.37 17.75
N ARG A 172 1.06 9.79 17.25
CA ARG A 172 0.96 8.39 16.85
C ARG A 172 0.93 8.36 15.34
N THR A 173 2.05 7.96 14.72
CA THR A 173 2.22 8.01 13.27
C THR A 173 1.18 7.15 12.54
N TRP A 174 0.82 5.98 13.09
CA TRP A 174 -0.27 5.15 12.52
C TRP A 174 -1.64 5.84 12.43
N SER A 175 -1.87 6.91 13.21
CA SER A 175 -3.13 7.65 13.25
C SER A 175 -3.13 8.91 12.40
N VAL A 176 -2.20 9.06 11.45
CA VAL A 176 -2.29 10.10 10.42
C VAL A 176 -3.56 9.92 9.58
N ASP A 177 -4.20 11.05 9.27
CA ASP A 177 -5.52 11.26 8.67
C ASP A 177 -6.71 10.63 9.39
N PHE A 178 -6.44 9.91 10.48
CA PHE A 178 -7.46 9.26 11.28
C PHE A 178 -8.16 10.29 12.18
N PRO A 179 -9.50 10.24 12.30
CA PRO A 179 -10.43 9.28 11.69
C PRO A 179 -11.05 9.72 10.37
N LYS A 180 -10.70 10.91 9.87
CA LYS A 180 -11.45 11.55 8.78
C LYS A 180 -11.28 10.81 7.45
N ALA A 181 -10.05 10.40 7.09
CA ALA A 181 -9.79 9.58 5.91
C ALA A 181 -10.62 8.29 5.92
N ASP A 182 -10.57 7.52 7.01
CA ASP A 182 -11.29 6.24 7.13
C ASP A 182 -12.80 6.43 6.94
N ARG A 183 -13.38 7.47 7.56
CA ARG A 183 -14.81 7.77 7.43
C ARG A 183 -15.20 8.18 6.03
N GLN A 184 -14.46 9.10 5.41
CA GLN A 184 -14.72 9.53 4.03
C GLN A 184 -14.60 8.32 3.08
N PHE A 185 -13.52 7.55 3.21
CA PHE A 185 -13.31 6.35 2.43
C PHE A 185 -14.45 5.35 2.57
N LEU A 186 -14.91 5.05 3.79
CA LEU A 186 -16.04 4.15 4.04
C LEU A 186 -17.35 4.67 3.43
N ILE A 187 -17.60 5.97 3.44
CA ILE A 187 -18.77 6.57 2.77
C ILE A 187 -18.70 6.30 1.26
N GLY A 188 -17.54 6.54 0.63
CA GLY A 188 -17.34 6.28 -0.79
C GLY A 188 -17.41 4.80 -1.12
N LEU A 189 -16.73 3.94 -0.36
CA LEU A 189 -16.71 2.48 -0.54
C LEU A 189 -18.13 1.90 -0.58
N ARG A 190 -18.98 2.27 0.38
CA ARG A 190 -20.37 1.79 0.46
C ARG A 190 -21.28 2.35 -0.63
N ARG A 191 -20.95 3.51 -1.21
CA ARG A 191 -21.69 4.10 -2.33
C ARG A 191 -21.26 3.53 -3.68
N LEU A 192 -19.98 3.23 -3.82
CA LEU A 192 -19.36 2.77 -5.07
C LEU A 192 -19.42 1.25 -5.22
N THR A 193 -19.66 0.52 -4.14
CA THR A 193 -19.72 -0.95 -4.11
C THR A 193 -20.96 -1.43 -3.36
N ASN A 194 -21.30 -2.70 -3.54
CA ASN A 194 -22.37 -3.37 -2.77
C ASN A 194 -21.82 -4.10 -1.53
N LEU A 195 -20.62 -3.74 -1.06
CA LEU A 195 -19.99 -4.39 0.09
C LEU A 195 -20.72 -3.99 1.39
N ASP A 196 -21.10 -4.98 2.20
CA ASP A 196 -21.63 -4.75 3.56
C ASP A 196 -20.48 -4.42 4.52
N ALA A 197 -19.98 -3.19 4.41
CA ALA A 197 -18.89 -2.67 5.23
C ALA A 197 -19.42 -2.00 6.50
N PHE A 198 -18.72 -2.22 7.62
CA PHE A 198 -18.93 -1.50 8.86
C PHE A 198 -18.68 -0.01 8.68
N GLU A 199 -19.55 0.79 9.30
CA GLU A 199 -19.73 2.21 8.96
C GLU A 199 -18.87 3.15 9.82
N ALA A 200 -18.26 2.62 10.86
CA ALA A 200 -17.41 3.35 11.78
C ALA A 200 -15.96 2.84 11.74
N GLU A 201 -15.08 3.63 12.34
CA GLU A 201 -13.67 3.34 12.41
C GLU A 201 -13.38 2.06 13.21
N ASN A 202 -12.39 1.29 12.77
CA ASN A 202 -11.97 0.06 13.44
C ASN A 202 -10.45 0.01 13.65
N PRO A 203 -9.86 0.83 14.54
CA PRO A 203 -8.44 0.76 14.85
C PRO A 203 -8.14 -0.48 15.71
N LEU A 204 -7.19 -1.31 15.27
CA LEU A 204 -6.78 -2.55 15.94
C LEU A 204 -5.30 -2.51 16.27
N ARG A 205 -4.93 -2.93 17.48
CA ARG A 205 -3.52 -3.14 17.82
C ARG A 205 -2.98 -4.39 17.14
N LEU A 206 -1.73 -4.35 16.71
CA LEU A 206 -1.06 -5.54 16.16
C LEU A 206 -0.94 -6.70 17.17
N THR A 207 -1.07 -6.41 18.47
CA THR A 207 -1.08 -7.43 19.54
C THR A 207 -2.46 -7.99 19.85
N ASP A 208 -3.53 -7.52 19.18
CA ASP A 208 -4.89 -7.99 19.46
C ASP A 208 -5.00 -9.49 19.15
N PRO A 209 -5.47 -10.33 20.10
CA PRO A 209 -5.64 -11.76 19.86
C PRO A 209 -6.66 -12.07 18.75
N ASN A 210 -7.57 -11.13 18.46
CA ASN A 210 -8.60 -11.24 17.44
C ASN A 210 -8.19 -10.65 16.08
N LEU A 211 -6.94 -10.21 15.91
CA LEU A 211 -6.48 -9.57 14.66
C LEU A 211 -6.79 -10.42 13.42
N GLY A 212 -6.67 -11.76 13.52
CA GLY A 212 -6.96 -12.69 12.42
C GLY A 212 -8.44 -12.80 12.02
N ARG A 213 -9.37 -12.13 12.74
CA ARG A 213 -10.79 -12.08 12.35
C ARG A 213 -11.06 -11.06 11.24
N PHE A 214 -10.12 -10.16 10.98
CA PHE A 214 -10.24 -9.08 10.02
C PHE A 214 -9.36 -9.39 8.82
N PRO A 215 -9.90 -9.63 7.61
CA PRO A 215 -9.08 -10.08 6.48
C PRO A 215 -8.15 -9.00 5.91
N PHE A 216 -8.38 -7.74 6.28
CA PHE A 216 -7.74 -6.56 5.71
C PHE A 216 -7.26 -5.61 6.81
N LEU A 217 -6.01 -5.20 6.73
CA LEU A 217 -5.42 -4.14 7.55
C LEU A 217 -4.89 -3.01 6.67
N TYR A 218 -5.10 -1.77 7.12
CA TYR A 218 -4.51 -0.57 6.54
C TYR A 218 -3.59 0.10 7.56
N THR A 219 -2.42 0.56 7.13
CA THR A 219 -1.48 1.27 8.01
C THR A 219 -0.70 2.33 7.25
N VAL A 220 -0.35 3.42 7.94
CA VAL A 220 0.29 4.61 7.37
C VAL A 220 1.56 4.98 8.12
N GLU A 221 2.39 5.86 7.54
CA GLU A 221 3.56 6.46 8.19
C GLU A 221 4.59 5.43 8.66
N VAL A 222 4.70 4.33 7.93
CA VAL A 222 5.55 3.19 8.30
C VAL A 222 7.04 3.52 8.31
N GLY A 223 7.42 4.65 7.70
CA GLY A 223 8.75 5.24 7.81
C GLY A 223 9.22 5.48 9.24
N TYR A 224 8.28 5.63 10.18
CA TYR A 224 8.55 5.86 11.61
C TYR A 224 8.16 4.67 12.49
N MET A 225 7.83 3.54 11.90
CA MET A 225 7.48 2.32 12.63
C MET A 225 8.63 1.82 13.50
N ALA A 226 8.33 1.41 14.73
CA ALA A 226 9.28 0.77 15.65
C ALA A 226 8.58 -0.28 16.49
N LEU A 227 8.36 -1.43 15.87
CA LEU A 227 7.57 -2.51 16.45
C LEU A 227 8.24 -3.10 17.69
N THR A 228 7.45 -3.29 18.72
CA THR A 228 7.78 -4.16 19.84
C THR A 228 7.77 -5.62 19.40
N GLN A 229 8.44 -6.49 20.15
CA GLN A 229 8.49 -7.92 19.83
C GLN A 229 7.08 -8.57 19.75
N PRO A 230 6.12 -8.27 20.66
CA PRO A 230 4.77 -8.78 20.54
C PRO A 230 4.02 -8.31 19.27
N GLU A 231 4.26 -7.08 18.80
CA GLU A 231 3.64 -6.58 17.57
C GLU A 231 4.24 -7.26 16.33
N VAL A 232 5.56 -7.52 16.33
CA VAL A 232 6.23 -8.31 15.28
C VAL A 232 5.59 -9.70 15.18
N GLU A 233 5.42 -10.38 16.32
CA GLU A 233 4.82 -11.71 16.37
C GLU A 233 3.34 -11.70 15.96
N GLY A 234 2.60 -10.68 16.39
CA GLY A 234 1.20 -10.50 16.04
C GLY A 234 0.99 -10.31 14.54
N LEU A 235 1.73 -9.37 13.93
CA LEU A 235 1.62 -9.11 12.50
C LEU A 235 2.17 -10.27 11.64
N ARG A 236 3.24 -10.95 12.09
CA ARG A 236 3.73 -12.17 11.44
C ARG A 236 2.63 -13.23 11.42
N ARG A 237 2.01 -13.50 12.57
CA ARG A 237 0.95 -14.50 12.69
C ARG A 237 -0.24 -14.15 11.81
N TYR A 238 -0.62 -12.87 11.76
CA TYR A 238 -1.70 -12.37 10.91
C TYR A 238 -1.44 -12.63 9.43
N LEU A 239 -0.28 -12.20 8.92
CA LEU A 239 0.09 -12.35 7.51
C LEU A 239 0.18 -13.83 7.10
N LEU A 240 0.87 -14.64 7.91
CA LEU A 240 1.01 -16.08 7.64
C LEU A 240 -0.30 -16.86 7.75
N ALA A 241 -1.29 -16.35 8.49
CA ALA A 241 -2.62 -16.94 8.58
C ALA A 241 -3.55 -16.58 7.41
N GLY A 242 -3.09 -15.78 6.44
CA GLY A 242 -3.87 -15.38 5.28
C GLY A 242 -4.31 -13.91 5.29
N GLY A 243 -3.99 -13.15 6.34
CA GLY A 243 -4.31 -11.72 6.39
C GLY A 243 -3.65 -10.91 5.28
N PHE A 244 -4.29 -9.80 4.90
CA PHE A 244 -3.80 -8.86 3.90
C PHE A 244 -3.48 -7.51 4.54
N LEU A 245 -2.34 -6.91 4.19
CA LEU A 245 -1.90 -5.60 4.71
C LEU A 245 -1.68 -4.62 3.57
N VAL A 246 -2.28 -3.44 3.67
CA VAL A 246 -1.98 -2.27 2.84
C VAL A 246 -1.17 -1.28 3.66
N VAL A 247 -0.02 -0.91 3.12
CA VAL A 247 0.93 0.06 3.66
C VAL A 247 0.91 1.30 2.78
N ASP A 248 0.82 2.47 3.39
CA ASP A 248 0.70 3.75 2.70
C ASP A 248 1.44 4.88 3.44
N ASP A 249 1.51 6.05 2.81
CA ASP A 249 2.04 7.31 3.36
C ASP A 249 3.43 7.16 3.98
N PHE A 250 4.43 7.02 3.11
CA PHE A 250 5.84 7.10 3.49
C PHE A 250 6.71 7.36 2.26
N TRP A 251 7.83 8.04 2.47
CA TRP A 251 8.53 8.74 1.41
C TRP A 251 10.04 8.57 1.43
N GLY A 252 10.59 8.37 0.24
CA GLY A 252 12.01 8.40 0.01
C GLY A 252 12.76 7.20 0.56
N THR A 253 14.09 7.30 0.49
CA THR A 253 14.99 6.19 0.82
C THR A 253 15.00 5.90 2.31
N TYR A 254 15.07 6.93 3.15
CA TYR A 254 15.19 6.78 4.61
C TYR A 254 14.01 6.04 5.23
N GLU A 255 12.79 6.42 4.86
CA GLU A 255 11.58 5.81 5.40
C GLU A 255 11.37 4.41 4.87
N PHE A 256 11.72 4.17 3.60
CA PHE A 256 11.71 2.83 3.02
C PHE A 256 12.69 1.89 3.71
N GLU A 257 13.91 2.34 4.01
CA GLU A 257 14.90 1.56 4.77
C GLU A 257 14.38 1.21 6.17
N ASN A 258 13.81 2.18 6.90
CA ASN A 258 13.23 1.89 8.22
C ASN A 258 12.08 0.88 8.12
N PHE A 259 11.17 1.04 7.16
CA PHE A 259 10.09 0.09 6.95
C PHE A 259 10.63 -1.30 6.62
N GLN A 260 11.62 -1.39 5.72
CA GLN A 260 12.25 -2.65 5.35
C GLN A 260 12.91 -3.34 6.55
N ASP A 261 13.60 -2.60 7.43
CA ASP A 261 14.17 -3.13 8.67
C ASP A 261 13.11 -3.68 9.63
N GLN A 262 11.99 -2.95 9.81
CA GLN A 262 10.86 -3.46 10.62
C GLN A 262 10.22 -4.68 9.97
N PHE A 263 10.05 -4.66 8.65
CA PHE A 263 9.41 -5.72 7.89
C PHE A 263 10.22 -7.02 7.91
N GLN A 264 11.55 -6.94 7.82
CA GLN A 264 12.42 -8.12 7.94
C GLN A 264 12.31 -8.79 9.32
N ARG A 265 11.96 -8.05 10.37
CA ARG A 265 11.65 -8.65 11.68
C ARG A 265 10.32 -9.41 11.64
N ILE A 266 9.34 -8.93 10.88
CA ILE A 266 8.02 -9.58 10.72
C ILE A 266 8.13 -10.83 9.84
N LEU A 267 8.68 -10.72 8.63
CA LEU A 267 8.82 -11.84 7.68
C LEU A 267 10.26 -11.92 7.14
N PRO A 268 11.20 -12.54 7.89
CA PRO A 268 12.56 -12.73 7.42
C PRO A 268 12.59 -13.55 6.13
N GLY A 269 13.30 -13.05 5.11
CA GLY A 269 13.48 -13.75 3.83
C GLY A 269 12.35 -13.54 2.80
N TYR A 270 11.32 -12.77 3.13
CA TYR A 270 10.25 -12.41 2.18
C TYR A 270 10.65 -11.12 1.44
N PRO A 271 10.94 -11.17 0.13
CA PRO A 271 11.39 -9.99 -0.60
C PRO A 271 10.23 -9.02 -0.87
N ILE A 272 10.54 -7.72 -0.83
CA ILE A 272 9.67 -6.66 -1.33
C ILE A 272 10.02 -6.47 -2.81
N VAL A 273 9.04 -6.65 -3.69
CA VAL A 273 9.22 -6.55 -5.16
C VAL A 273 8.23 -5.57 -5.77
N ASP A 274 8.53 -5.00 -6.94
CA ASP A 274 7.56 -4.18 -7.66
C ASP A 274 6.39 -5.04 -8.17
N ILE A 275 5.17 -4.51 -8.07
CA ILE A 275 3.98 -5.12 -8.66
C ILE A 275 3.79 -4.53 -10.06
N PRO A 276 3.82 -5.35 -11.12
CA PRO A 276 3.60 -4.85 -12.47
C PRO A 276 2.13 -4.48 -12.71
N LEU A 277 1.88 -3.54 -13.64
CA LEU A 277 0.54 -3.03 -13.96
C LEU A 277 -0.44 -4.09 -14.51
N ASP A 278 0.07 -5.23 -14.99
CA ASP A 278 -0.76 -6.37 -15.44
C ASP A 278 -1.21 -7.28 -14.28
N HIS A 279 -0.76 -7.02 -13.04
CA HIS A 279 -1.20 -7.77 -11.87
C HIS A 279 -2.71 -7.55 -11.60
N PRO A 280 -3.47 -8.59 -11.18
CA PRO A 280 -4.91 -8.47 -10.92
C PRO A 280 -5.32 -7.39 -9.92
N ILE A 281 -4.41 -6.96 -9.02
CA ILE A 281 -4.65 -5.83 -8.10
C ILE A 281 -5.02 -4.53 -8.83
N PHE A 282 -4.62 -4.36 -10.10
CA PHE A 282 -4.94 -3.17 -10.91
C PHE A 282 -6.22 -3.33 -11.75
N SER A 283 -6.87 -4.50 -11.73
CA SER A 283 -8.00 -4.80 -12.63
C SER A 283 -9.14 -5.64 -12.02
N CYS A 284 -9.06 -6.06 -10.76
CA CYS A 284 -10.05 -6.93 -10.13
C CYS A 284 -11.43 -6.27 -9.90
N PHE A 285 -11.52 -4.93 -9.86
CA PHE A 285 -12.80 -4.21 -9.80
C PHE A 285 -12.79 -2.97 -10.72
N TYR A 286 -11.87 -2.04 -10.47
CA TYR A 286 -11.54 -0.94 -11.38
C TYR A 286 -10.33 -1.33 -12.22
N HIS A 287 -10.32 -0.87 -13.48
CA HIS A 287 -9.14 -0.93 -14.34
C HIS A 287 -8.30 0.33 -14.14
N VAL A 288 -7.08 0.15 -13.62
CA VAL A 288 -6.12 1.22 -13.34
C VAL A 288 -4.88 0.99 -14.21
N GLU A 289 -4.63 1.92 -15.14
CA GLU A 289 -3.58 1.77 -16.16
C GLU A 289 -2.26 2.47 -15.77
N GLU A 290 -2.27 3.27 -14.72
CA GLU A 290 -1.09 4.01 -14.25
C GLU A 290 -1.06 4.12 -12.72
N ILE A 291 0.17 4.19 -12.18
CA ILE A 291 0.40 4.49 -10.76
C ILE A 291 0.52 6.00 -10.63
N ILE A 292 -0.46 6.63 -9.98
CA ILE A 292 -0.46 8.07 -9.72
C ILE A 292 0.18 8.33 -8.35
N GLN A 293 1.14 9.26 -8.32
CA GLN A 293 1.68 9.76 -7.06
C GLN A 293 0.71 10.76 -6.44
N VAL A 294 0.08 10.35 -5.34
CA VAL A 294 -0.83 11.20 -4.57
C VAL A 294 -0.02 12.07 -3.61
N PRO A 295 -0.10 13.41 -3.70
CA PRO A 295 0.61 14.32 -2.82
C PRO A 295 -0.03 14.40 -1.44
N ASN A 296 0.77 14.80 -0.45
CA ASN A 296 0.22 15.33 0.79
C ASN A 296 -0.69 16.55 0.54
N VAL A 297 -1.52 16.87 1.52
CA VAL A 297 -2.54 17.93 1.49
C VAL A 297 -1.97 19.28 1.12
N GLY A 298 -0.82 19.64 1.69
CA GLY A 298 -0.18 20.92 1.46
C GLY A 298 0.21 21.09 0.00
N GLN A 299 0.89 20.10 -0.58
CA GLN A 299 1.29 20.13 -1.97
C GLN A 299 0.09 19.98 -2.92
N GLY A 300 -0.86 19.10 -2.60
CA GLY A 300 -2.07 18.89 -3.38
C GLY A 300 -2.92 20.15 -3.53
N MET A 301 -3.17 20.87 -2.43
CA MET A 301 -3.98 22.08 -2.42
C MET A 301 -3.28 23.29 -3.06
N GLN A 302 -1.96 23.37 -2.96
CA GLN A 302 -1.17 24.49 -3.48
C GLN A 302 -0.69 24.27 -4.92
N GLY A 303 -0.90 23.08 -5.49
CA GLY A 303 -0.38 22.71 -6.80
C GLY A 303 1.15 22.56 -6.82
N GLY A 304 1.73 22.10 -5.71
CA GLY A 304 3.15 21.85 -5.58
C GLY A 304 3.59 20.48 -6.12
N PRO A 305 4.88 20.11 -5.92
CA PRO A 305 5.38 18.79 -6.31
C PRO A 305 4.64 17.66 -5.60
N THR A 306 4.45 16.52 -6.28
CA THR A 306 3.74 15.37 -5.72
C THR A 306 4.59 14.49 -4.80
N TRP A 307 5.87 14.82 -4.63
CA TRP A 307 6.84 14.02 -3.90
C TRP A 307 7.34 14.75 -2.66
N GLU A 308 7.83 13.96 -1.72
CA GLU A 308 8.59 14.42 -0.56
C GLU A 308 10.00 13.85 -0.57
N SER A 309 10.92 14.55 0.09
CA SER A 309 12.33 14.14 0.23
C SER A 309 12.94 13.74 -1.13
N ASP A 310 13.44 12.51 -1.26
CA ASP A 310 13.95 11.94 -2.51
C ASP A 310 12.96 10.96 -3.18
N GLY A 311 11.71 10.94 -2.74
CA GLY A 311 10.62 10.08 -3.21
C GLY A 311 9.98 10.50 -4.53
N TYR A 312 10.79 10.82 -5.55
CA TYR A 312 10.34 11.45 -6.80
C TYR A 312 9.39 10.62 -7.66
N TYR A 313 9.37 9.30 -7.49
CA TYR A 313 8.62 8.38 -8.35
C TYR A 313 7.83 7.39 -7.51
N PRO A 314 6.52 7.22 -7.77
CA PRO A 314 5.70 6.26 -7.05
C PRO A 314 5.95 4.84 -7.56
N ALA A 315 5.74 3.85 -6.70
CA ALA A 315 5.65 2.46 -7.11
C ALA A 315 4.71 1.70 -6.19
N LEU A 316 3.98 0.73 -6.75
CA LEU A 316 3.28 -0.26 -5.97
C LEU A 316 4.19 -1.47 -5.77
N LYS A 317 4.47 -1.81 -4.53
CA LYS A 317 5.31 -2.96 -4.17
C LYS A 317 4.50 -4.02 -3.44
N GLY A 318 4.97 -5.25 -3.51
CA GLY A 318 4.28 -6.43 -3.03
C GLY A 318 5.20 -7.36 -2.27
N VAL A 319 4.61 -8.10 -1.33
CA VAL A 319 5.21 -9.27 -0.69
C VAL A 319 4.30 -10.46 -0.89
N TYR A 320 4.84 -11.55 -1.40
CA TYR A 320 4.10 -12.75 -1.77
C TYR A 320 4.44 -13.91 -0.83
N ASP A 321 3.47 -14.78 -0.58
CA ASP A 321 3.72 -16.05 0.11
C ASP A 321 4.35 -17.10 -0.82
N GLU A 322 4.69 -18.26 -0.24
CA GLU A 322 5.30 -19.39 -0.94
C GLU A 322 4.41 -19.98 -2.06
N HIS A 323 3.12 -19.64 -2.07
CA HIS A 323 2.15 -20.06 -3.08
C HIS A 323 1.91 -18.98 -4.14
N GLY A 324 2.60 -17.84 -4.06
CA GLY A 324 2.46 -16.73 -4.99
C GLY A 324 1.26 -15.83 -4.71
N ARG A 325 0.61 -15.94 -3.54
CA ARG A 325 -0.46 -15.03 -3.15
C ARG A 325 0.14 -13.77 -2.53
N LEU A 326 -0.31 -12.62 -3.01
CA LEU A 326 0.05 -11.31 -2.47
C LEU A 326 -0.49 -11.13 -1.05
N MET A 327 0.40 -10.87 -0.09
CA MET A 327 0.08 -10.71 1.34
C MET A 327 0.10 -9.25 1.78
N VAL A 328 1.01 -8.47 1.19
CA VAL A 328 1.23 -7.06 1.56
C VAL A 328 1.33 -6.23 0.29
N VAL A 329 0.58 -5.14 0.24
CA VAL A 329 0.70 -4.08 -0.76
C VAL A 329 1.33 -2.86 -0.10
N ILE A 330 2.30 -2.27 -0.77
CA ILE A 330 3.06 -1.13 -0.29
C ILE A 330 2.98 -0.03 -1.34
N ASN A 331 2.24 1.01 -1.01
CA ASN A 331 2.18 2.25 -1.79
C ASN A 331 3.43 3.08 -1.44
N TRP A 332 4.48 2.99 -2.26
CA TRP A 332 5.73 3.70 -1.99
C TRP A 332 5.73 5.08 -2.65
N ASN A 333 6.19 6.09 -1.91
CA ASN A 333 6.24 7.50 -2.32
C ASN A 333 4.88 8.04 -2.75
N THR A 334 3.84 7.83 -1.94
CA THR A 334 2.50 8.35 -2.18
C THR A 334 1.69 8.30 -0.87
N ASP A 335 0.62 9.09 -0.82
CA ASP A 335 -0.28 9.15 0.33
C ASP A 335 -1.73 9.10 -0.14
N LEU A 336 -2.33 7.91 -0.19
CA LEU A 336 -3.75 7.75 -0.51
C LEU A 336 -4.67 8.26 0.60
N GLY A 337 -4.18 8.26 1.85
CA GLY A 337 -4.88 8.74 3.03
C GLY A 337 -5.35 10.18 2.89
N ASP A 338 -4.47 11.08 2.47
CA ASP A 338 -4.80 12.48 2.24
C ASP A 338 -5.85 12.66 1.12
N ALA A 339 -5.76 11.85 0.07
CA ALA A 339 -6.76 11.88 -1.01
C ALA A 339 -8.15 11.40 -0.58
N TRP A 340 -8.25 10.54 0.43
CA TRP A 340 -9.52 10.19 1.07
C TRP A 340 -9.96 11.26 2.06
N GLU A 341 -9.06 11.78 2.89
CA GLU A 341 -9.37 12.78 3.91
C GLU A 341 -9.95 14.06 3.29
N TRP A 342 -9.42 14.47 2.15
CA TRP A 342 -9.73 15.75 1.51
C TRP A 342 -10.59 15.61 0.25
N ALA A 343 -11.22 14.46 0.03
CA ALA A 343 -12.04 14.19 -1.15
C ALA A 343 -13.22 15.18 -1.33
N GLU A 344 -13.73 15.77 -0.25
CA GLU A 344 -14.80 16.77 -0.29
C GLU A 344 -14.29 18.20 -0.53
N ASN A 345 -12.99 18.44 -0.44
CA ASN A 345 -12.42 19.78 -0.53
C ASN A 345 -12.16 20.16 -1.99
N PRO A 346 -12.78 21.24 -2.52
CA PRO A 346 -12.62 21.63 -3.92
C PRO A 346 -11.19 22.06 -4.30
N TYR A 347 -10.33 22.35 -3.33
CA TYR A 347 -8.93 22.71 -3.57
C TYR A 347 -8.02 21.48 -3.69
N TYR A 348 -8.44 20.30 -3.21
CA TYR A 348 -7.68 19.08 -3.39
C TYR A 348 -8.08 18.43 -4.74
N PRO A 349 -7.15 18.22 -5.69
CA PRO A 349 -7.52 17.80 -7.04
C PRO A 349 -8.23 16.45 -7.11
N LEU A 350 -9.43 16.43 -7.67
CA LEU A 350 -10.31 15.24 -7.77
C LEU A 350 -9.65 13.99 -8.37
N LYS A 351 -8.66 14.17 -9.27
CA LYS A 351 -7.93 13.05 -9.88
C LYS A 351 -7.26 12.15 -8.85
N PHE A 352 -6.76 12.74 -7.75
CA PHE A 352 -6.06 12.00 -6.70
C PHE A 352 -7.05 11.20 -5.85
N SER A 353 -8.16 11.82 -5.44
CA SER A 353 -9.23 11.12 -4.74
C SER A 353 -9.83 10.00 -5.61
N THR A 354 -10.06 10.25 -6.90
CA THR A 354 -10.56 9.23 -7.84
C THR A 354 -9.65 8.00 -7.87
N TYR A 355 -8.34 8.22 -8.06
CA TYR A 355 -7.34 7.16 -8.04
C TYR A 355 -7.27 6.43 -6.70
N ALA A 356 -7.24 7.17 -5.58
CA ALA A 356 -7.18 6.60 -4.25
C ALA A 356 -8.41 5.73 -3.94
N TYR A 357 -9.62 6.13 -4.36
CA TYR A 357 -10.81 5.29 -4.25
C TYR A 357 -10.71 4.04 -5.13
N GLN A 358 -10.26 4.17 -6.38
CA GLN A 358 -10.12 3.02 -7.28
C GLN A 358 -9.15 1.98 -6.73
N MET A 359 -7.97 2.41 -6.27
CA MET A 359 -6.97 1.54 -5.66
C MET A 359 -7.46 0.95 -4.34
N GLY A 360 -8.06 1.76 -3.46
CA GLY A 360 -8.62 1.28 -2.18
C GLY A 360 -9.67 0.19 -2.37
N VAL A 361 -10.60 0.36 -3.32
CA VAL A 361 -11.59 -0.68 -3.65
C VAL A 361 -10.90 -1.93 -4.21
N ASN A 362 -9.97 -1.77 -5.14
CA ASN A 362 -9.23 -2.91 -5.69
C ASN A 362 -8.47 -3.69 -4.61
N PHE A 363 -7.82 -3.02 -3.66
CA PHE A 363 -7.13 -3.68 -2.56
C PHE A 363 -8.06 -4.54 -1.71
N ILE A 364 -9.24 -4.01 -1.39
CA ILE A 364 -10.26 -4.73 -0.61
C ILE A 364 -10.80 -5.92 -1.38
N ILE A 365 -11.19 -5.72 -2.65
CA ILE A 365 -11.73 -6.79 -3.48
C ILE A 365 -10.69 -7.90 -3.67
N TYR A 366 -9.44 -7.54 -3.94
CA TYR A 366 -8.35 -8.52 -4.05
C TYR A 366 -8.19 -9.31 -2.75
N ALA A 367 -8.07 -8.63 -1.60
CA ALA A 367 -7.89 -9.25 -0.29
C ALA A 367 -9.02 -10.24 0.08
N MET A 368 -10.22 -10.02 -0.44
CA MET A 368 -11.38 -10.87 -0.16
C MET A 368 -11.57 -12.01 -1.17
N SER A 369 -10.94 -11.97 -2.33
CA SER A 369 -11.22 -12.89 -3.45
C SER A 369 -10.05 -13.77 -3.90
N HIS A 370 -8.81 -13.45 -3.51
CA HIS A 370 -7.58 -14.15 -3.89
C HIS A 370 -6.83 -14.64 -2.65
#